data_AF-A0A7V5YTV2-F1
#
_entry.id   AF-A0A7V5YTV2-F1
#
_cell.length_a   1.000
_cell.length_b   1.000
_cell.length_c   1.000
_cell.angle_alpha   90.00
_cell.angle_beta   90.00
_cell.angle_gamma   90.00
#
_symmetry.space_group_name_H-M   'P 1'
#
loop_
_entity.id
_entity.type
_entity.pdbx_description
1 polymer ?
#
loop_
_entity_poly.entity_id
_entity_poly.type
_entity_poly.pdbx_seq_one_letter_code
_entity_poly.pdbx_strand_id
1 'polypeptide(L)'
;MKWTAILTCAAIPILITLHPPAVAAPALTVIEDTLYRADGQPFQGIVVIQWRSFDAPDASPVPANNVMVPVRNGRLYVKLLPTTTAPRPSYYSVRYVSEGATQSTELWSVPPSTRPLRVRDVRVEWPPSTTGTGNPTAGTVTVDEVIGLRQELDIRPVVGATYTPFRVAIIGASGQLEAAAGNPTDCVRVDGTAGPCGSGAPVVGFVDGEVPQGTIDGTNTTFSLASAPNPPSSLHLFRNGLLLKQGLDYTLSDRTIQFTASATPQPGDVLTASYRTDESLTAMFGFVDGETPAGTIDGINTTFTLAAIPNPASSLQLFRNGLLQRPGVDYTLSGATITFAAPSIPQPGDVLLAWYRTSGN
;
A
#
# COMPACT_ATOMS: atom_id res chain seq x y z
N MET A 1 35.88 -92.92 -64.30
CA MET A 1 35.55 -94.12 -63.51
C MET A 1 35.50 -93.73 -62.03
N LYS A 2 34.37 -94.00 -61.34
CA LYS A 2 34.12 -94.00 -59.87
C LYS A 2 34.18 -92.62 -59.15
N TRP A 3 33.11 -92.04 -58.62
CA TRP A 3 32.11 -92.39 -57.57
C TRP A 3 32.46 -91.87 -56.15
N THR A 4 31.59 -90.97 -55.64
CA THR A 4 31.08 -90.82 -54.24
C THR A 4 32.10 -90.56 -53.10
N ALA A 5 31.83 -89.89 -51.96
CA ALA A 5 30.62 -89.50 -51.24
C ALA A 5 30.94 -88.29 -50.30
N ILE A 6 29.91 -87.59 -49.86
CA ILE A 6 29.92 -86.55 -48.82
C ILE A 6 29.85 -87.19 -47.42
N LEU A 7 30.64 -86.74 -46.45
CA LEU A 7 30.33 -86.89 -45.03
C LEU A 7 30.80 -85.66 -44.22
N THR A 8 29.90 -85.21 -43.36
CA THR A 8 29.92 -84.03 -42.50
C THR A 8 30.80 -84.23 -41.26
N CYS A 9 31.50 -83.19 -40.82
CA CYS A 9 32.23 -83.15 -39.55
C CYS A 9 31.67 -82.00 -38.69
N ALA A 10 31.06 -82.34 -37.56
CA ALA A 10 30.47 -81.39 -36.62
C ALA A 10 31.55 -80.81 -35.69
N ALA A 11 31.69 -79.47 -35.67
CA ALA A 11 32.51 -78.76 -34.70
C ALA A 11 31.60 -78.05 -33.69
N ILE A 12 31.79 -78.34 -32.40
CA ILE A 12 31.08 -77.78 -31.25
C ILE A 12 31.77 -76.47 -30.84
N PRO A 13 31.13 -75.28 -30.92
CA PRO A 13 31.70 -74.06 -30.36
C PRO A 13 31.33 -73.90 -28.88
N ILE A 14 32.36 -73.74 -28.05
CA ILE A 14 32.33 -73.43 -26.62
C ILE A 14 31.73 -72.04 -26.42
N LEU A 15 30.64 -71.94 -25.65
CA LEU A 15 29.99 -70.69 -25.28
C LEU A 15 30.74 -70.06 -24.09
N ILE A 16 31.55 -69.04 -24.35
CA ILE A 16 32.18 -68.21 -23.31
C ILE A 16 31.16 -67.16 -22.87
N THR A 17 30.57 -67.33 -21.70
CA THR A 17 29.69 -66.32 -21.10
C THR A 17 30.52 -65.16 -20.54
N LEU A 18 30.55 -64.03 -21.24
CA LEU A 18 31.04 -62.76 -20.72
C LEU A 18 30.10 -62.28 -19.59
N HIS A 19 30.57 -62.32 -18.34
CA HIS A 19 29.89 -61.62 -17.26
C HIS A 19 30.15 -60.11 -17.41
N PRO A 20 29.12 -59.24 -17.37
CA PRO A 20 29.34 -57.80 -17.28
C PRO A 20 30.12 -57.48 -15.99
N PRO A 21 31.03 -56.49 -16.01
CA PRO A 21 31.74 -56.07 -14.81
C PRO A 21 30.72 -55.63 -13.75
N ALA A 22 30.79 -56.25 -12.57
CA ALA A 22 30.02 -55.82 -11.42
C ALA A 22 30.46 -54.40 -11.03
N VAL A 23 29.61 -53.41 -11.31
CA VAL A 23 29.80 -52.05 -10.78
C VAL A 23 29.61 -52.15 -9.27
N ALA A 24 30.69 -51.93 -8.52
CA ALA A 24 30.67 -52.01 -7.06
C ALA A 24 29.70 -50.96 -6.50
N ALA A 25 28.84 -51.37 -5.56
CA ALA A 25 27.96 -50.43 -4.87
C ALA A 25 28.80 -49.35 -4.16
N PRO A 26 28.29 -48.09 -4.10
CA PRO A 26 29.03 -46.99 -3.48
C PRO A 26 29.35 -47.30 -2.01
N ALA A 27 30.57 -46.95 -1.59
CA ALA A 27 31.06 -47.22 -0.25
C ALA A 27 30.25 -46.43 0.80
N LEU A 28 29.81 -47.12 1.86
CA LEU A 28 29.06 -46.51 2.97
C LEU A 28 29.97 -46.23 4.17
N THR A 29 29.76 -45.09 4.81
CA THR A 29 30.37 -44.76 6.11
C THR A 29 29.51 -45.29 7.25
N VAL A 30 30.15 -45.96 8.21
CA VAL A 30 29.49 -46.43 9.44
C VAL A 30 29.48 -45.31 10.48
N ILE A 31 28.32 -45.04 11.06
CA ILE A 31 28.15 -44.17 12.23
C ILE A 31 27.67 -45.03 13.39
N GLU A 32 28.46 -45.08 14.46
CA GLU A 32 28.20 -45.85 15.67
C GLU A 32 28.47 -45.01 16.91
N ASP A 33 27.49 -44.88 17.80
CA ASP A 33 27.63 -44.10 19.03
C ASP A 33 26.71 -44.61 20.15
N THR A 34 26.93 -44.09 21.36
CA THR A 34 26.04 -44.29 22.52
C THR A 34 25.39 -42.97 22.91
N LEU A 35 24.08 -42.90 22.70
CA LEU A 35 23.24 -41.73 22.93
C LEU A 35 22.66 -41.73 24.34
N TYR A 36 22.63 -40.56 24.96
CA TYR A 36 22.06 -40.33 26.29
C TYR A 36 21.03 -39.21 26.25
N ARG A 37 20.06 -39.27 27.15
CA ARG A 37 19.17 -38.16 27.48
C ARG A 37 19.89 -37.20 28.44
N ALA A 38 19.35 -35.99 28.59
CA ALA A 38 19.93 -34.98 29.48
C ALA A 38 19.94 -35.39 30.97
N ASP A 39 19.11 -36.36 31.37
CA ASP A 39 19.08 -36.97 32.70
C ASP A 39 20.17 -38.04 32.92
N GLY A 40 21.02 -38.28 31.90
CA GLY A 40 22.10 -39.27 31.93
C GLY A 40 21.67 -40.70 31.62
N GLN A 41 20.38 -40.97 31.40
CA GLN A 41 19.92 -42.32 31.00
C GLN A 41 20.17 -42.57 29.51
N PRO A 42 20.43 -43.84 29.09
CA PRO A 42 20.56 -44.17 27.69
C PRO A 42 19.29 -43.82 26.90
N PHE A 43 19.46 -43.21 25.73
CA PHE A 43 18.33 -42.89 24.85
C PHE A 43 17.65 -44.18 24.36
N GLN A 44 16.32 -44.21 24.37
CA GLN A 44 15.51 -45.29 23.81
C GLN A 44 14.47 -44.71 22.85
N GLY A 45 14.47 -45.14 21.59
CA GLY A 45 13.59 -44.56 20.58
C GLY A 45 14.01 -44.89 19.16
N ILE A 46 13.68 -44.00 18.22
CA ILE A 46 14.03 -44.13 16.80
C ILE A 46 14.71 -42.85 16.34
N VAL A 47 15.80 -43.00 15.58
CA VAL A 47 16.44 -41.90 14.86
C VAL A 47 15.98 -41.96 13.41
N VAL A 48 15.25 -40.94 12.96
CA VAL A 48 14.76 -40.80 11.59
C VAL A 48 15.74 -39.93 10.81
N ILE A 49 16.38 -40.50 9.79
CA ILE A 49 17.39 -39.84 8.97
C ILE A 49 16.81 -39.67 7.57
N GLN A 50 16.66 -38.43 7.10
CA GLN A 50 16.03 -38.08 5.83
C GLN A 50 17.02 -37.33 4.93
N TRP A 51 16.93 -37.55 3.62
CA TRP A 51 17.70 -36.83 2.61
C TRP A 51 16.83 -36.41 1.42
N ARG A 52 17.25 -35.35 0.73
CA ARG A 52 16.74 -34.99 -0.61
C ARG A 52 17.51 -35.79 -1.67
N SER A 53 17.09 -35.74 -2.93
CA SER A 53 17.84 -36.39 -3.99
C SER A 53 19.23 -35.74 -4.16
N PHE A 54 20.28 -36.55 -4.28
CA PHE A 54 21.67 -36.09 -4.49
C PHE A 54 22.48 -37.12 -5.27
N ASP A 55 23.65 -36.74 -5.78
CA ASP A 55 24.57 -37.66 -6.44
C ASP A 55 25.61 -38.17 -5.42
N ALA A 56 25.81 -39.48 -5.33
CA ALA A 56 26.83 -40.04 -4.45
C ALA A 56 28.25 -39.71 -4.97
N PRO A 57 29.32 -40.01 -4.21
CA PRO A 57 30.69 -39.70 -4.63
C PRO A 57 31.14 -40.33 -5.96
N ASP A 58 30.50 -41.42 -6.39
CA ASP A 58 30.71 -42.08 -7.69
C ASP A 58 29.78 -41.53 -8.80
N ALA A 59 29.10 -40.41 -8.55
CA ALA A 59 28.09 -39.78 -9.40
C ALA A 59 26.82 -40.63 -9.65
N SER A 60 26.59 -41.67 -8.85
CA SER A 60 25.32 -42.42 -8.90
C SER A 60 24.17 -41.59 -8.30
N PRO A 61 22.98 -41.57 -8.91
CA PRO A 61 21.85 -40.81 -8.40
C PRO A 61 21.23 -41.50 -7.18
N VAL A 62 21.07 -40.75 -6.09
CA VAL A 62 20.40 -41.17 -4.86
C VAL A 62 19.06 -40.44 -4.77
N PRO A 63 17.90 -41.13 -4.88
CA PRO A 63 16.61 -40.50 -4.74
C PRO A 63 16.33 -40.10 -3.29
N ALA A 64 15.55 -39.03 -3.10
CA ALA A 64 15.08 -38.59 -1.79
C ALA A 64 14.34 -39.71 -1.06
N ASN A 65 14.75 -40.00 0.18
CA ASN A 65 14.10 -40.98 1.04
C ASN A 65 14.47 -40.74 2.51
N ASN A 66 14.05 -41.64 3.39
CA ASN A 66 14.47 -41.69 4.77
C ASN A 66 14.80 -43.12 5.22
N VAL A 67 15.52 -43.24 6.33
CA VAL A 67 15.72 -44.48 7.07
C VAL A 67 15.35 -44.25 8.54
N MET A 68 14.72 -45.25 9.15
CA MET A 68 14.40 -45.27 10.57
C MET A 68 15.33 -46.24 11.30
N VAL A 69 16.13 -45.73 12.23
CA VAL A 69 17.13 -46.49 12.96
C VAL A 69 16.66 -46.67 14.41
N PRO A 70 16.31 -47.88 14.86
CA PRO A 70 15.95 -48.11 16.25
C PRO A 70 17.18 -47.96 17.16
N VAL A 71 17.04 -47.25 18.27
CA VAL A 71 18.06 -47.09 19.30
C VAL A 71 17.58 -47.79 20.57
N ARG A 72 18.33 -48.82 20.98
CA ARG A 72 18.08 -49.58 22.21
C ARG A 72 19.29 -49.48 23.13
N ASN A 73 19.06 -49.21 24.41
CA ASN A 73 20.11 -48.99 25.41
C ASN A 73 21.15 -47.95 24.94
N GLY A 74 20.69 -46.87 24.29
CA GLY A 74 21.54 -45.81 23.76
C GLY A 74 22.33 -46.14 22.50
N ARG A 75 22.40 -47.40 22.04
CA ARG A 75 23.26 -47.78 20.91
C ARG A 75 22.65 -47.38 19.56
N LEU A 76 23.32 -46.47 18.86
CA LEU A 76 23.03 -46.08 17.48
C LEU A 76 24.01 -46.79 16.54
N TYR A 77 23.50 -47.38 15.46
CA TYR A 77 24.31 -47.95 14.38
C TYR A 77 23.61 -47.72 13.03
N VAL A 78 24.26 -47.01 12.12
CA VAL A 78 23.74 -46.75 10.77
C VAL A 78 24.87 -46.68 9.75
N LYS A 79 24.57 -47.03 8.49
CA LYS A 79 25.47 -46.87 7.34
C LYS A 79 24.87 -45.88 6.37
N LEU A 80 25.60 -44.82 6.04
CA LEU A 80 25.13 -43.76 5.15
C LEU A 80 26.17 -43.50 4.05
N LEU A 81 25.71 -43.00 2.90
CA LEU A 81 26.61 -42.54 1.86
C LEU A 81 27.34 -41.27 2.31
N PRO A 82 28.65 -41.13 2.00
CA PRO A 82 29.37 -39.89 2.25
C PRO A 82 28.76 -38.73 1.48
N THR A 83 28.59 -37.60 2.15
CA THR A 83 28.06 -36.37 1.55
C THR A 83 29.10 -35.27 1.39
N THR A 84 30.24 -35.33 2.11
CA THR A 84 31.31 -34.32 1.98
C THR A 84 32.09 -34.44 0.69
N THR A 85 32.07 -35.62 0.06
CA THR A 85 32.72 -35.90 -1.23
C THR A 85 31.70 -36.08 -2.36
N ALA A 86 30.44 -35.71 -2.14
CA ALA A 86 29.45 -35.66 -3.21
C ALA A 86 29.78 -34.51 -4.17
N PRO A 87 29.46 -34.62 -5.48
CA PRO A 87 29.70 -33.56 -6.46
C PRO A 87 29.01 -32.23 -6.11
N ARG A 88 27.94 -32.29 -5.32
CA ARG A 88 27.20 -31.12 -4.80
C ARG A 88 27.02 -31.26 -3.28
N PRO A 89 27.18 -30.17 -2.51
CA PRO A 89 26.99 -30.20 -1.06
C PRO A 89 25.61 -30.77 -0.69
N SER A 90 25.61 -31.85 0.09
CA SER A 90 24.42 -32.58 0.50
C SER A 90 24.48 -32.88 1.99
N TYR A 91 23.32 -32.96 2.65
CA TYR A 91 23.23 -33.17 4.09
C TYR A 91 22.07 -34.11 4.42
N TYR A 92 22.21 -34.85 5.51
CA TYR A 92 21.11 -35.61 6.10
C TYR A 92 20.43 -34.76 7.17
N SER A 93 19.09 -34.76 7.20
CA SER A 93 18.28 -34.22 8.28
C SER A 93 17.90 -35.33 9.24
N VAL A 94 18.26 -35.19 10.51
CA VAL A 94 18.13 -36.24 11.52
C VAL A 94 17.19 -35.79 12.62
N ARG A 95 16.20 -36.63 12.95
CA ARG A 95 15.25 -36.41 14.04
C ARG A 95 15.33 -37.55 15.05
N TYR A 96 15.47 -37.22 16.32
CA TYR A 96 15.43 -38.18 17.42
C TYR A 96 14.01 -38.24 17.96
N VAL A 97 13.40 -39.42 17.94
CA VAL A 97 12.01 -39.63 18.34
C VAL A 97 11.95 -40.59 19.51
N SER A 98 11.31 -40.17 20.60
CA SER A 98 11.05 -40.98 21.79
C SER A 98 9.62 -40.73 22.26
N GLU A 99 8.95 -41.77 22.77
CA GLU A 99 7.56 -41.68 23.28
C GLU A 99 6.57 -41.07 22.26
N GLY A 100 6.81 -41.27 20.96
CA GLY A 100 5.97 -40.74 19.88
C GLY A 100 6.20 -39.27 19.53
N ALA A 101 7.11 -38.56 20.21
CA ALA A 101 7.42 -37.15 19.96
C ALA A 101 8.86 -36.94 19.49
N THR A 102 9.07 -35.94 18.62
CA THR A 102 10.42 -35.51 18.21
C THR A 102 11.07 -34.75 19.37
N GLN A 103 12.20 -35.23 19.84
CA GLN A 103 12.96 -34.68 20.96
C GLN A 103 13.99 -33.64 20.49
N SER A 104 14.64 -33.89 19.35
CA SER A 104 15.62 -32.98 18.76
C SER A 104 15.76 -33.20 17.25
N THR A 105 16.26 -32.18 16.56
CA THR A 105 16.60 -32.23 15.12
C THR A 105 18.02 -31.75 14.90
N GLU A 106 18.73 -32.41 13.99
CA GLU A 106 20.14 -32.14 13.62
C GLU A 106 20.35 -32.22 12.11
N LEU A 107 21.46 -31.67 11.66
CA LEU A 107 22.00 -31.88 10.32
C LEU A 107 23.31 -32.65 10.40
N TRP A 108 23.48 -33.66 9.56
CA TRP A 108 24.72 -34.43 9.45
C TRP A 108 25.36 -34.26 8.07
N SER A 109 26.66 -34.02 8.06
CA SER A 109 27.54 -34.11 6.90
C SER A 109 28.50 -35.28 7.11
N VAL A 110 28.44 -36.28 6.23
CA VAL A 110 29.13 -37.56 6.47
C VAL A 110 30.37 -37.66 5.61
N PRO A 111 31.59 -37.71 6.18
CA PRO A 111 32.79 -37.97 5.41
C PRO A 111 32.99 -39.45 5.10
N PRO A 112 33.72 -39.80 4.02
CA PRO A 112 34.17 -41.18 3.81
C PRO A 112 35.06 -41.62 4.97
N SER A 113 34.80 -42.79 5.54
CA SER A 113 35.65 -43.34 6.61
C SER A 113 35.70 -44.86 6.56
N THR A 114 36.88 -45.42 6.81
CA THR A 114 37.11 -46.86 7.00
C THR A 114 36.97 -47.30 8.46
N ARG A 115 36.80 -46.34 9.39
CA ARG A 115 36.52 -46.57 10.82
C ARG A 115 35.13 -46.02 11.19
N PRO A 116 34.40 -46.63 12.13
CA PRO A 116 33.14 -46.07 12.61
C PRO A 116 33.32 -44.65 13.15
N LEU A 117 32.45 -43.74 12.69
CA LEU A 117 32.38 -42.36 13.15
C LEU A 117 31.36 -42.24 14.29
N ARG A 118 31.55 -41.27 15.18
CA ARG A 118 30.58 -40.90 16.22
C ARG A 118 29.64 -39.81 15.73
N VAL A 119 28.52 -39.59 16.41
CA VAL A 119 27.56 -38.53 16.02
C VAL A 119 28.21 -37.15 16.01
N ARG A 120 29.13 -36.90 16.96
CA ARG A 120 29.90 -35.64 17.03
C ARG A 120 30.75 -35.37 15.77
N ASP A 121 31.17 -36.41 15.06
CA ASP A 121 32.09 -36.31 13.92
C ASP A 121 31.34 -35.97 12.62
N VAL A 122 30.02 -36.16 12.61
CA VAL A 122 29.15 -35.92 11.45
C VAL A 122 28.18 -34.78 11.65
N ARG A 123 27.88 -34.39 12.89
CA ARG A 123 26.95 -33.29 13.19
C ARG A 123 27.53 -31.95 12.75
N VAL A 124 26.72 -31.15 12.06
CA VAL A 124 27.03 -29.78 11.65
C VAL A 124 25.94 -28.81 12.12
N GLU A 125 26.32 -27.56 12.38
CA GLU A 125 25.38 -26.49 12.71
C GLU A 125 24.76 -25.88 11.44
N TRP A 126 23.55 -25.33 11.57
CA TRP A 126 22.90 -24.56 10.52
C TRP A 126 23.05 -23.07 10.81
N PRO A 127 23.51 -22.24 9.85
CA PRO A 127 23.95 -22.60 8.50
C PRO A 127 25.34 -23.27 8.50
N PRO A 128 25.66 -24.16 7.52
CA PRO A 128 26.94 -24.87 7.48
C PRO A 128 28.11 -23.87 7.36
N SER A 129 29.01 -23.87 8.33
CA SER A 129 30.20 -23.01 8.33
C SER A 129 31.21 -23.46 7.27
N THR A 130 31.58 -22.56 6.35
CA THR A 130 32.65 -22.80 5.38
C THR A 130 33.99 -22.29 5.91
N THR A 131 34.72 -23.05 6.75
CA THR A 131 36.20 -23.05 6.81
C THR A 131 36.77 -24.00 7.86
N GLY A 132 37.96 -24.52 7.55
CA GLY A 132 38.66 -25.56 8.29
C GLY A 132 39.26 -25.15 9.64
N THR A 133 39.86 -26.17 10.26
CA THR A 133 40.63 -26.20 11.50
C THR A 133 41.31 -24.89 11.91
N GLY A 134 40.87 -24.35 13.05
CA GLY A 134 41.56 -23.34 13.83
C GLY A 134 40.63 -22.79 14.92
N ASN A 135 40.96 -22.99 16.19
CA ASN A 135 40.28 -22.34 17.31
C ASN A 135 40.21 -20.82 17.07
N PRO A 136 39.03 -20.17 17.07
CA PRO A 136 39.00 -18.72 17.09
C PRO A 136 39.23 -18.28 18.54
N THR A 137 40.42 -17.77 18.82
CA THR A 137 40.53 -16.64 19.75
C THR A 137 39.51 -15.60 19.31
N ALA A 138 38.60 -15.18 20.20
CA ALA A 138 37.60 -14.16 19.90
C ALA A 138 38.31 -12.80 19.68
N GLY A 139 38.81 -12.58 18.46
CA GLY A 139 39.20 -11.29 17.94
C GLY A 139 37.99 -10.58 17.35
N THR A 140 37.94 -9.26 17.49
CA THR A 140 36.92 -8.43 16.85
C THR A 140 37.02 -8.60 15.34
N VAL A 141 35.98 -9.15 14.71
CA VAL A 141 35.90 -9.28 13.24
C VAL A 141 35.64 -7.90 12.64
N THR A 142 36.47 -7.47 11.70
CA THR A 142 36.30 -6.17 11.00
C THR A 142 35.39 -6.30 9.78
N VAL A 143 34.79 -5.20 9.32
CA VAL A 143 33.86 -5.20 8.16
C VAL A 143 34.52 -5.74 6.89
N ASP A 144 35.83 -5.49 6.73
CA ASP A 144 36.66 -5.98 5.63
C ASP A 144 36.81 -7.51 5.60
N GLU A 145 36.82 -8.14 6.78
CA GLU A 145 37.05 -9.57 6.94
C GLU A 145 35.82 -10.40 6.54
N VAL A 146 34.65 -9.78 6.49
CA VAL A 146 33.41 -10.43 6.09
C VAL A 146 33.14 -10.15 4.61
N ILE A 147 33.39 -11.16 3.78
CA ILE A 147 33.12 -11.12 2.33
C ILE A 147 31.67 -10.68 2.08
N GLY A 148 31.50 -9.61 1.30
CA GLY A 148 30.19 -9.08 0.94
C GLY A 148 29.60 -8.08 1.94
N LEU A 149 30.09 -8.00 3.19
CA LEU A 149 29.47 -7.16 4.21
C LEU A 149 29.58 -5.68 3.90
N ARG A 150 30.70 -5.21 3.34
CA ARG A 150 30.82 -3.81 2.92
C ARG A 150 29.82 -3.46 1.82
N GLN A 151 29.71 -4.31 0.80
CA GLN A 151 28.73 -4.09 -0.26
C GLN A 151 27.29 -4.07 0.29
N GLU A 152 26.98 -4.97 1.21
CA GLU A 152 25.68 -5.03 1.90
C GLU A 152 25.41 -3.83 2.84
N LEU A 153 26.46 -3.18 3.35
CA LEU A 153 26.35 -1.96 4.13
C LEU A 153 26.21 -0.72 3.24
N ASP A 154 26.91 -0.68 2.11
CA ASP A 154 26.89 0.44 1.15
C ASP A 154 25.54 0.57 0.43
N ILE A 155 24.76 -0.51 0.32
CA ILE A 155 23.39 -0.48 -0.24
C ILE A 155 22.33 -0.02 0.76
N ARG A 156 22.67 0.15 2.05
CA ARG A 156 21.69 0.58 3.07
C ARG A 156 21.43 2.08 2.96
N PRO A 157 20.18 2.54 3.18
CA PRO A 157 19.89 3.96 3.29
C PRO A 157 20.75 4.61 4.38
N VAL A 158 21.46 5.68 4.02
CA VAL A 158 22.27 6.47 4.95
C VAL A 158 21.44 7.62 5.51
N VAL A 159 21.79 8.10 6.70
CA VAL A 159 21.15 9.29 7.30
C VAL A 159 21.61 10.56 6.58
N GLY A 160 20.66 11.43 6.25
CA GLY A 160 20.88 12.74 5.66
C GLY A 160 21.06 13.83 6.72
N ALA A 161 21.45 15.02 6.28
CA ALA A 161 21.80 16.14 7.16
C ALA A 161 20.63 16.63 8.05
N THR A 162 19.39 16.40 7.63
CA THR A 162 18.17 16.84 8.33
C THR A 162 17.61 15.79 9.29
N TYR A 163 18.24 14.62 9.42
CA TYR A 163 17.80 13.56 10.33
C TYR A 163 17.80 14.05 11.78
N THR A 164 16.62 14.18 12.38
CA THR A 164 16.44 14.73 13.73
C THR A 164 15.40 13.93 14.53
N PRO A 165 15.60 13.75 15.86
CA PRO A 165 14.62 13.08 16.70
C PRO A 165 13.26 13.79 16.74
N PHE A 166 12.20 13.05 17.08
CA PHE A 166 10.82 13.55 17.19
C PHE A 166 10.24 14.12 15.88
N ARG A 167 10.62 13.53 14.75
CA ARG A 167 10.06 13.81 13.42
C ARG A 167 9.81 12.51 12.66
N VAL A 168 8.95 12.58 11.65
CA VAL A 168 8.71 11.49 10.70
C VAL A 168 9.93 11.37 9.77
N ALA A 169 10.39 10.14 9.54
CA ALA A 169 11.46 9.87 8.58
C ALA A 169 10.91 9.84 7.15
N ILE A 170 11.59 10.52 6.23
CA ILE A 170 11.30 10.57 4.78
C ILE A 170 12.56 10.20 3.98
N ILE A 171 12.39 9.90 2.69
CA ILE A 171 13.50 9.73 1.75
C ILE A 171 13.75 11.08 1.08
N GLY A 172 14.91 11.69 1.31
CA GLY A 172 15.31 12.97 0.73
C GLY A 172 15.62 12.87 -0.76
N ALA A 173 15.85 14.03 -1.41
CA ALA A 173 16.14 14.10 -2.85
C ALA A 173 17.40 13.32 -3.27
N SER A 174 18.34 13.13 -2.34
CA SER A 174 19.57 12.35 -2.52
C SER A 174 19.41 10.85 -2.16
N GLY A 175 18.21 10.39 -1.81
CA GLY A 175 17.93 9.01 -1.40
C GLY A 175 18.27 8.69 0.07
N GLN A 176 18.68 9.69 0.85
CA GLN A 176 19.05 9.53 2.26
C GLN A 176 17.81 9.58 3.17
N LEU A 177 17.89 9.00 4.37
CA LEU A 177 16.87 9.13 5.40
C LEU A 177 16.95 10.51 6.05
N GLU A 178 15.88 11.28 5.93
CA GLU A 178 15.78 12.66 6.38
C GLU A 178 14.57 12.86 7.29
N ALA A 179 14.49 13.97 8.02
CA ALA A 179 13.29 14.31 8.78
C ALA A 179 12.33 15.17 7.95
N ALA A 180 11.03 14.86 8.00
CA ALA A 180 10.01 15.70 7.39
C ALA A 180 10.05 17.13 7.96
N ALA A 181 10.13 18.12 7.08
CA ALA A 181 10.12 19.53 7.44
C ALA A 181 8.68 20.04 7.59
N GLY A 182 8.36 20.69 8.72
CA GLY A 182 7.02 21.21 9.00
C GLY A 182 6.74 21.41 10.50
N ASN A 183 5.53 21.83 10.82
CA ASN A 183 5.03 21.94 12.19
C ASN A 183 4.68 20.55 12.77
N PRO A 184 4.72 20.37 14.10
CA PRO A 184 4.32 19.10 14.74
C PRO A 184 2.86 18.67 14.48
N THR A 185 2.01 19.58 14.02
CA THR A 185 0.60 19.33 13.69
C THR A 185 0.35 19.05 12.20
N ASP A 186 1.40 19.03 11.37
CA ASP A 186 1.29 18.83 9.93
C ASP A 186 1.18 17.33 9.57
N CYS A 187 0.47 17.04 8.49
CA CYS A 187 0.43 15.73 7.86
C CYS A 187 1.52 15.59 6.80
N VAL A 188 2.13 14.42 6.72
CA VAL A 188 3.13 14.08 5.70
C VAL A 188 2.45 13.51 4.46
N ARG A 189 2.87 13.98 3.28
CA ARG A 189 2.39 13.54 1.96
C ARG A 189 3.27 12.42 1.41
N VAL A 190 2.76 11.72 0.39
CA VAL A 190 3.48 10.60 -0.26
C VAL A 190 4.79 11.02 -0.95
N ASP A 191 4.95 12.30 -1.27
CA ASP A 191 6.16 12.89 -1.84
C ASP A 191 7.20 13.32 -0.78
N GLY A 192 6.93 13.08 0.51
CA GLY A 192 7.80 13.42 1.63
C GLY A 192 7.64 14.86 2.15
N THR A 193 6.81 15.70 1.52
CA THR A 193 6.52 17.05 2.04
C THR A 193 5.52 17.00 3.21
N ALA A 194 5.52 18.01 4.09
CA ALA A 194 4.51 18.14 5.13
C ALA A 194 3.76 19.47 5.03
N GLY A 195 2.50 19.47 5.48
CA GLY A 195 1.66 20.66 5.59
C GLY A 195 0.38 20.35 6.37
N PRO A 196 -0.56 21.30 6.52
CA PRO A 196 -1.75 21.10 7.34
C PRO A 196 -2.53 19.83 6.97
N CYS A 197 -2.91 19.04 7.97
CA CYS A 197 -3.74 17.86 7.78
C CYS A 197 -5.07 18.23 7.10
N GLY A 198 -5.41 17.55 6.01
CA GLY A 198 -6.62 17.83 5.22
C GLY A 198 -6.47 18.84 4.09
N SER A 199 -5.27 19.42 3.87
CA SER A 199 -4.99 20.36 2.77
C SER A 199 -4.60 19.72 1.43
N GLY A 200 -4.81 18.41 1.28
CA GLY A 200 -4.39 17.61 0.12
C GLY A 200 -5.52 17.16 -0.82
N ALA A 201 -6.78 17.36 -0.43
CA ALA A 201 -7.87 17.53 -1.37
C ALA A 201 -8.04 19.05 -1.57
N PRO A 202 -8.46 19.55 -2.75
CA PRO A 202 -9.15 20.85 -2.72
C PRO A 202 -10.18 20.74 -1.61
N VAL A 203 -10.24 21.74 -0.73
CA VAL A 203 -11.39 21.84 0.16
C VAL A 203 -12.58 21.86 -0.79
N VAL A 204 -13.29 20.74 -0.90
CA VAL A 204 -14.63 20.68 -1.47
C VAL A 204 -15.47 21.49 -0.50
N GLY A 205 -15.38 22.79 -0.68
CA GLY A 205 -15.57 23.75 0.39
C GLY A 205 -16.80 24.54 0.12
N PHE A 206 -17.86 24.14 0.78
CA PHE A 206 -18.90 25.10 1.10
C PHE A 206 -18.38 25.91 2.27
N VAL A 207 -18.30 27.22 2.06
CA VAL A 207 -18.15 28.17 3.15
C VAL A 207 -19.55 28.70 3.41
N ASP A 208 -20.07 28.44 4.61
CA ASP A 208 -21.44 28.83 4.99
C ASP A 208 -21.37 29.86 6.12
N GLY A 209 -22.14 30.94 5.98
CA GLY A 209 -22.31 31.95 7.03
C GLY A 209 -21.06 32.74 7.42
N GLU A 210 -20.06 32.88 6.53
CA GLU A 210 -18.86 33.68 6.82
C GLU A 210 -19.20 35.16 7.03
N VAL A 211 -18.51 35.82 7.96
CA VAL A 211 -18.55 37.29 8.09
C VAL A 211 -17.31 37.87 7.38
N PRO A 212 -17.48 38.61 6.26
CA PRO A 212 -16.36 39.23 5.56
C PRO A 212 -15.55 40.16 6.48
N GLN A 213 -14.22 40.10 6.36
CA GLN A 213 -13.30 40.91 7.15
C GLN A 213 -13.23 42.34 6.61
N GLY A 214 -13.46 43.31 7.50
CA GLY A 214 -13.40 44.75 7.23
C GLY A 214 -14.21 45.51 8.29
N THR A 215 -13.84 46.77 8.56
CA THR A 215 -14.63 47.61 9.47
C THR A 215 -15.92 48.05 8.76
N ILE A 216 -17.05 48.00 9.46
CA ILE A 216 -18.33 48.52 8.98
C ILE A 216 -18.54 49.89 9.64
N ASP A 217 -18.03 50.93 8.99
CA ASP A 217 -17.98 52.32 9.48
C ASP A 217 -18.72 53.32 8.59
N GLY A 218 -19.40 52.84 7.53
CA GLY A 218 -20.11 53.67 6.56
C GLY A 218 -19.24 54.30 5.47
N THR A 219 -17.91 54.13 5.54
CA THR A 219 -16.98 54.65 4.53
C THR A 219 -16.10 53.57 3.89
N ASN A 220 -15.81 52.48 4.61
CA ASN A 220 -15.10 51.34 4.09
C ASN A 220 -15.94 50.61 3.02
N THR A 221 -15.37 50.51 1.82
CA THR A 221 -16.01 49.83 0.67
C THR A 221 -15.34 48.50 0.32
N THR A 222 -14.27 48.14 1.02
CA THR A 222 -13.48 46.94 0.73
C THR A 222 -13.54 45.96 1.88
N PHE A 223 -13.96 44.74 1.58
CA PHE A 223 -14.05 43.63 2.52
C PHE A 223 -13.37 42.40 1.93
N SER A 224 -12.87 41.51 2.77
CA SER A 224 -12.16 40.30 2.32
C SER A 224 -12.79 39.03 2.88
N LEU A 225 -12.88 38.02 2.04
CA LEU A 225 -13.25 36.66 2.40
C LEU A 225 -12.02 35.85 2.80
N ALA A 226 -12.20 34.79 3.57
CA ALA A 226 -11.15 33.87 3.98
C ALA A 226 -10.61 33.04 2.82
N SER A 227 -11.41 32.83 1.77
CA SER A 227 -11.04 32.10 0.56
C SER A 227 -11.70 32.72 -0.67
N ALA A 228 -11.10 32.50 -1.85
CA ALA A 228 -11.67 33.00 -3.09
C ALA A 228 -12.88 32.13 -3.51
N PRO A 229 -14.05 32.74 -3.81
CA PRO A 229 -15.17 32.02 -4.40
C PRO A 229 -14.81 31.45 -5.77
N ASN A 230 -15.05 30.15 -5.94
CA ASN A 230 -14.83 29.41 -7.18
C ASN A 230 -16.00 28.42 -7.42
N PRO A 231 -16.90 28.68 -8.38
CA PRO A 231 -16.89 29.82 -9.30
C PRO A 231 -17.25 31.14 -8.59
N PRO A 232 -16.84 32.32 -9.11
CA PRO A 232 -17.18 33.63 -8.52
C PRO A 232 -18.69 33.85 -8.34
N SER A 233 -19.51 33.33 -9.26
CA SER A 233 -20.98 33.41 -9.23
C SER A 233 -21.61 32.61 -8.08
N SER A 234 -20.87 31.70 -7.45
CA SER A 234 -21.37 30.94 -6.30
C SER A 234 -21.54 31.78 -5.03
N LEU A 235 -20.99 33.00 -5.00
CA LEU A 235 -21.07 33.86 -3.83
C LEU A 235 -22.49 34.39 -3.60
N HIS A 236 -23.05 34.02 -2.46
CA HIS A 236 -24.18 34.70 -1.85
C HIS A 236 -23.64 35.69 -0.83
N LEU A 237 -23.83 36.98 -1.08
CA LEU A 237 -23.50 38.03 -0.12
C LEU A 237 -24.79 38.69 0.38
N PHE A 238 -25.02 38.63 1.69
CA PHE A 238 -26.18 39.22 2.33
C PHE A 238 -25.78 40.43 3.17
N ARG A 239 -26.64 41.46 3.16
CA ARG A 239 -26.61 42.58 4.11
C ARG A 239 -27.95 42.62 4.84
N ASN A 240 -27.93 42.42 6.16
CA ASN A 240 -29.13 42.34 7.00
C ASN A 240 -30.17 41.32 6.47
N GLY A 241 -29.70 40.21 5.88
CA GLY A 241 -30.55 39.18 5.28
C GLY A 241 -31.04 39.47 3.86
N LEU A 242 -30.76 40.65 3.29
CA LEU A 242 -31.05 40.94 1.89
C LEU A 242 -29.88 40.51 1.01
N LEU A 243 -30.15 39.67 0.00
CA LEU A 243 -29.14 39.25 -0.96
C LEU A 243 -28.74 40.42 -1.86
N LEU A 244 -27.44 40.66 -1.97
CA LEU A 244 -26.84 41.65 -2.84
C LEU A 244 -26.49 41.05 -4.20
N LYS A 245 -26.57 41.86 -5.26
CA LYS A 245 -26.26 41.45 -6.63
C LYS A 245 -24.84 41.85 -7.02
N GLN A 246 -24.02 40.85 -7.33
CA GLN A 246 -22.71 41.07 -7.97
C GLN A 246 -22.87 41.82 -9.31
N GLY A 247 -22.02 42.82 -9.53
CA GLY A 247 -22.04 43.73 -10.68
C GLY A 247 -22.95 44.96 -10.49
N LEU A 248 -23.87 44.94 -9.53
CA LEU A 248 -24.73 46.09 -9.18
C LEU A 248 -24.35 46.68 -7.83
N ASP A 249 -24.35 45.86 -6.78
CA ASP A 249 -24.09 46.29 -5.41
C ASP A 249 -22.61 46.18 -5.05
N TYR A 250 -21.91 45.20 -5.62
CA TYR A 250 -20.49 44.96 -5.37
C TYR A 250 -19.81 44.29 -6.57
N THR A 251 -18.49 44.35 -6.63
CA THR A 251 -17.66 43.49 -7.47
C THR A 251 -16.85 42.54 -6.60
N LEU A 252 -16.47 41.40 -7.17
CA LEU A 252 -15.64 40.38 -6.51
C LEU A 252 -14.39 40.16 -7.37
N SER A 253 -13.21 40.23 -6.76
CA SER A 253 -11.94 39.90 -7.39
C SER A 253 -11.11 39.05 -6.43
N ASP A 254 -10.80 37.82 -6.83
CA ASP A 254 -10.22 36.80 -5.94
C ASP A 254 -11.08 36.63 -4.67
N ARG A 255 -10.56 37.01 -3.49
CA ARG A 255 -11.30 37.00 -2.22
C ARG A 255 -11.80 38.38 -1.77
N THR A 256 -11.63 39.41 -2.59
CA THR A 256 -11.94 40.80 -2.22
C THR A 256 -13.29 41.22 -2.77
N ILE A 257 -14.18 41.64 -1.87
CA ILE A 257 -15.45 42.27 -2.16
C ILE A 257 -15.24 43.78 -2.16
N GLN A 258 -15.61 44.43 -3.27
CA GLN A 258 -15.60 45.88 -3.41
C GLN A 258 -17.03 46.37 -3.60
N PHE A 259 -17.60 47.02 -2.60
CA PHE A 259 -18.93 47.63 -2.68
C PHE A 259 -18.94 48.86 -3.59
N THR A 260 -20.07 49.09 -4.25
CA THR A 260 -20.35 50.38 -4.89
C THR A 260 -20.70 51.43 -3.84
N ALA A 261 -20.51 52.71 -4.16
CA ALA A 261 -20.73 53.79 -3.20
C ALA A 261 -22.16 53.79 -2.60
N SER A 262 -23.17 53.43 -3.40
CA SER A 262 -24.57 53.34 -2.97
C SER A 262 -24.89 52.11 -2.10
N ALA A 263 -24.02 51.09 -2.12
CA ALA A 263 -24.19 49.85 -1.37
C ALA A 263 -23.27 49.75 -0.15
N THR A 264 -22.45 50.77 0.12
CA THR A 264 -21.52 50.82 1.27
C THR A 264 -22.22 50.44 2.58
N PRO A 265 -21.78 49.36 3.27
CA PRO A 265 -22.33 48.95 4.55
C PRO A 265 -22.26 50.06 5.61
N GLN A 266 -23.36 50.29 6.31
CA GLN A 266 -23.49 51.32 7.35
C GLN A 266 -23.24 50.76 8.75
N PRO A 267 -22.78 51.56 9.72
CA PRO A 267 -22.62 51.11 11.10
C PRO A 267 -23.89 50.43 11.64
N GLY A 268 -23.74 49.19 12.09
CA GLY A 268 -24.86 48.35 12.56
C GLY A 268 -25.38 47.34 11.53
N ASP A 269 -24.97 47.44 10.26
CA ASP A 269 -25.25 46.41 9.26
C ASP A 269 -24.51 45.12 9.59
N VAL A 270 -25.11 43.99 9.22
CA VAL A 270 -24.52 42.66 9.31
C VAL A 270 -24.28 42.12 7.91
N LEU A 271 -23.04 41.74 7.63
CA LEU A 271 -22.67 41.04 6.40
C LEU A 271 -22.53 39.54 6.66
N THR A 272 -23.04 38.74 5.73
CA THR A 272 -22.89 37.29 5.76
C THR A 272 -22.68 36.78 4.35
N ALA A 273 -21.71 35.90 4.16
CA ALA A 273 -21.32 35.34 2.89
C ALA A 273 -21.42 33.81 2.91
N SER A 274 -21.82 33.22 1.79
CA SER A 274 -21.72 31.77 1.58
C SER A 274 -21.32 31.50 0.14
N TYR A 275 -20.38 30.58 -0.08
CA TYR A 275 -19.79 30.36 -1.40
C TYR A 275 -19.09 29.01 -1.49
N ARG A 276 -18.75 28.62 -2.73
CA ARG A 276 -17.94 27.43 -3.00
C ARG A 276 -16.50 27.83 -3.26
N THR A 277 -15.54 26.98 -2.88
CA THR A 277 -14.10 27.16 -3.16
C THR A 277 -13.58 26.25 -4.28
N ASP A 278 -14.46 25.45 -4.88
CA ASP A 278 -14.10 24.45 -5.88
C ASP A 278 -15.15 24.37 -6.98
N GLU A 279 -14.76 24.75 -8.20
CA GLU A 279 -15.64 24.71 -9.38
C GLU A 279 -15.98 23.30 -9.85
N SER A 280 -15.18 22.28 -9.49
CA SER A 280 -15.46 20.89 -9.85
C SER A 280 -16.80 20.41 -9.29
N LEU A 281 -17.25 21.02 -8.19
CA LEU A 281 -18.55 20.80 -7.59
C LEU A 281 -19.71 21.21 -8.52
N THR A 282 -19.52 22.22 -9.37
CA THR A 282 -20.52 22.62 -10.38
C THR A 282 -20.81 21.47 -11.34
N ALA A 283 -19.77 20.81 -11.84
CA ALA A 283 -19.91 19.68 -12.75
C ALA A 283 -20.45 18.42 -12.05
N MET A 284 -20.02 18.18 -10.81
CA MET A 284 -20.42 16.97 -10.05
C MET A 284 -21.88 17.02 -9.58
N PHE A 285 -22.34 18.17 -9.08
CA PHE A 285 -23.67 18.34 -8.48
C PHE A 285 -24.62 19.24 -9.29
N GLY A 286 -24.19 19.70 -10.47
CA GLY A 286 -25.05 20.44 -11.39
C GLY A 286 -25.58 21.75 -10.82
N PHE A 287 -24.73 22.56 -10.16
CA PHE A 287 -25.14 23.86 -9.63
C PHE A 287 -25.42 24.87 -10.74
N VAL A 288 -26.49 25.63 -10.57
CA VAL A 288 -26.80 26.82 -11.37
C VAL A 288 -26.80 28.02 -10.42
N ASP A 289 -25.91 28.99 -10.68
CA ASP A 289 -25.70 30.13 -9.78
C ASP A 289 -26.10 31.46 -10.40
N GLY A 290 -26.89 32.23 -9.66
CA GLY A 290 -27.20 33.63 -9.99
C GLY A 290 -27.96 33.78 -11.31
N GLU A 291 -28.73 32.76 -11.69
CA GLU A 291 -29.52 32.80 -12.91
C GLU A 291 -30.59 33.90 -12.81
N THR A 292 -30.81 34.63 -13.90
CA THR A 292 -32.00 35.48 -14.04
C THR A 292 -33.05 34.71 -14.83
N PRO A 293 -34.18 34.29 -14.22
CA PRO A 293 -35.24 33.58 -14.93
C PRO A 293 -35.74 34.36 -16.16
N ALA A 294 -36.01 33.65 -17.25
CA ALA A 294 -36.51 34.25 -18.48
C ALA A 294 -37.99 34.64 -18.34
N GLY A 295 -38.33 35.86 -18.77
CA GLY A 295 -39.69 36.39 -18.78
C GLY A 295 -39.67 37.92 -18.72
N THR A 296 -40.67 38.58 -19.27
CA THR A 296 -40.81 40.04 -19.17
C THR A 296 -41.31 40.39 -17.77
N ILE A 297 -40.66 41.35 -17.12
CA ILE A 297 -41.09 41.92 -15.84
C ILE A 297 -41.89 43.19 -16.13
N ASP A 298 -43.20 43.05 -16.32
CA ASP A 298 -44.13 44.13 -16.68
C ASP A 298 -45.22 44.38 -15.61
N GLY A 299 -45.16 43.67 -14.48
CA GLY A 299 -46.17 43.74 -13.42
C GLY A 299 -47.46 42.94 -13.72
N ILE A 300 -47.56 42.29 -14.89
CA ILE A 300 -48.71 41.49 -15.33
C ILE A 300 -48.32 40.04 -15.55
N ASN A 301 -47.15 39.78 -16.13
CA ASN A 301 -46.63 38.45 -16.39
C ASN A 301 -46.39 37.69 -15.08
N THR A 302 -47.10 36.58 -14.91
CA THR A 302 -46.99 35.72 -13.73
C THR A 302 -45.99 34.59 -13.92
N THR A 303 -45.51 34.35 -15.14
CA THR A 303 -44.79 33.13 -15.50
C THR A 303 -43.38 33.44 -15.96
N PHE A 304 -42.42 32.75 -15.35
CA PHE A 304 -40.99 32.85 -15.65
C PHE A 304 -40.39 31.46 -15.80
N THR A 305 -39.33 31.32 -16.59
CA THR A 305 -38.74 30.02 -16.92
C THR A 305 -37.27 29.98 -16.56
N LEU A 306 -36.87 28.93 -15.84
CA LEU A 306 -35.48 28.61 -15.56
C LEU A 306 -34.83 27.89 -16.76
N ALA A 307 -33.53 28.03 -16.92
CA ALA A 307 -32.76 27.38 -17.99
C ALA A 307 -32.74 25.85 -17.86
N ALA A 308 -32.81 25.33 -16.64
CA ALA A 308 -32.88 23.90 -16.35
C ALA A 308 -33.91 23.60 -15.25
N ILE A 309 -34.32 22.33 -15.17
CA ILE A 309 -35.29 21.87 -14.16
C ILE A 309 -34.55 21.67 -12.82
N PRO A 310 -34.97 22.35 -11.74
CA PRO A 310 -34.40 22.10 -10.42
C PRO A 310 -34.64 20.66 -9.95
N ASN A 311 -33.58 19.99 -9.50
CA ASN A 311 -33.60 18.63 -8.97
C ASN A 311 -32.67 18.50 -7.75
N PRO A 312 -33.23 18.29 -6.54
CA PRO A 312 -34.66 18.26 -6.24
C PRO A 312 -35.31 19.64 -6.45
N ALA A 313 -36.63 19.67 -6.68
CA ALA A 313 -37.38 20.93 -6.86
C ALA A 313 -37.20 21.90 -5.67
N SER A 314 -37.03 21.36 -4.46
CA SER A 314 -36.76 22.12 -3.23
C SER A 314 -35.38 22.77 -3.18
N SER A 315 -34.49 22.48 -4.12
CA SER A 315 -33.18 23.14 -4.21
C SER A 315 -33.27 24.58 -4.72
N LEU A 316 -34.39 24.99 -5.31
CA LEU A 316 -34.56 26.33 -5.83
C LEU A 316 -34.66 27.36 -4.71
N GLN A 317 -33.70 28.29 -4.71
CA GLN A 317 -33.76 29.55 -3.99
C GLN A 317 -34.04 30.66 -5.00
N LEU A 318 -35.21 31.29 -4.90
CA LEU A 318 -35.63 32.38 -5.77
C LEU A 318 -35.67 33.68 -4.97
N PHE A 319 -34.99 34.71 -5.46
CA PHE A 319 -34.94 36.03 -4.84
C PHE A 319 -35.59 37.07 -5.75
N ARG A 320 -36.39 37.96 -5.15
CA ARG A 320 -36.91 39.18 -5.79
C ARG A 320 -36.38 40.39 -5.04
N ASN A 321 -35.60 41.23 -5.71
CA ASN A 321 -34.89 42.37 -5.10
C ASN A 321 -34.08 41.98 -3.86
N GLY A 322 -33.47 40.80 -3.90
CA GLY A 322 -32.69 40.26 -2.79
C GLY A 322 -33.49 39.60 -1.66
N LEU A 323 -34.83 39.64 -1.69
CA LEU A 323 -35.69 38.97 -0.71
C LEU A 323 -36.01 37.54 -1.17
N LEU A 324 -35.73 36.55 -0.33
CA LEU A 324 -36.05 35.15 -0.59
C LEU A 324 -37.58 34.95 -0.68
N GLN A 325 -38.02 34.35 -1.77
CA GLN A 325 -39.41 34.00 -2.04
C GLN A 325 -39.70 32.59 -1.52
N ARG A 326 -40.87 32.38 -0.91
CA ARG A 326 -41.28 31.09 -0.35
C ARG A 326 -42.08 30.27 -1.36
N PRO A 327 -41.65 29.04 -1.69
CA PRO A 327 -42.43 28.15 -2.55
C PRO A 327 -43.77 27.80 -1.88
N GLY A 328 -44.84 27.75 -2.68
CA GLY A 328 -46.22 27.51 -2.24
C GLY A 328 -46.94 28.74 -1.68
N VAL A 329 -46.23 29.85 -1.43
CA VAL A 329 -46.80 31.11 -0.94
C VAL A 329 -46.61 32.22 -1.97
N ASP A 330 -45.35 32.51 -2.30
CA ASP A 330 -44.99 33.58 -3.23
C ASP A 330 -44.99 33.08 -4.69
N TYR A 331 -44.68 31.80 -4.90
CA TYR A 331 -44.65 31.18 -6.22
C TYR A 331 -44.87 29.66 -6.14
N THR A 332 -45.22 29.04 -7.26
CA THR A 332 -45.17 27.59 -7.47
C THR A 332 -44.15 27.24 -8.55
N LEU A 333 -43.51 26.07 -8.44
CA LEU A 333 -42.56 25.54 -9.43
C LEU A 333 -43.14 24.26 -10.06
N SER A 334 -43.19 24.20 -11.38
CA SER A 334 -43.55 23.01 -12.15
C SER A 334 -42.56 22.81 -13.28
N GLY A 335 -41.74 21.76 -13.21
CA GLY A 335 -40.58 21.62 -14.11
C GLY A 335 -39.61 22.80 -13.91
N ALA A 336 -39.29 23.50 -14.99
CA ALA A 336 -38.49 24.73 -14.96
C ALA A 336 -39.34 26.01 -14.88
N THR A 337 -40.67 25.89 -14.83
CA THR A 337 -41.58 27.04 -14.87
C THR A 337 -41.95 27.51 -13.46
N ILE A 338 -41.65 28.77 -13.18
CA ILE A 338 -42.05 29.50 -11.98
C ILE A 338 -43.34 30.25 -12.30
N THR A 339 -44.35 30.11 -11.44
CA THR A 339 -45.58 30.90 -11.49
C THR A 339 -45.75 31.66 -10.18
N PHE A 340 -45.67 32.99 -10.23
CA PHE A 340 -45.86 33.85 -9.06
C PHE A 340 -47.33 33.93 -8.65
N ALA A 341 -47.58 33.99 -7.35
CA ALA A 341 -48.87 34.36 -6.79
C ALA A 341 -49.11 35.87 -7.00
N ALA A 342 -50.37 36.28 -7.10
CA ALA A 342 -50.76 37.68 -7.37
C ALA A 342 -50.04 38.75 -6.51
N PRO A 343 -49.88 38.62 -5.18
CA PRO A 343 -49.19 39.65 -4.38
C PRO A 343 -47.66 39.68 -4.61
N SER A 344 -47.10 38.66 -5.25
CA SER A 344 -45.67 38.46 -5.43
C SER A 344 -45.22 38.64 -6.88
N ILE A 345 -46.12 39.05 -7.79
CA ILE A 345 -45.79 39.34 -9.20
C ILE A 345 -44.70 40.43 -9.27
N PRO A 346 -43.55 40.15 -9.91
CA PRO A 346 -42.48 41.13 -10.10
C PRO A 346 -42.95 42.36 -10.88
N GLN A 347 -42.62 43.55 -10.38
CA GLN A 347 -42.97 44.85 -10.97
C GLN A 347 -41.84 45.38 -11.85
N PRO A 348 -42.12 46.26 -12.84
CA PRO A 348 -41.07 46.86 -13.66
C PRO A 348 -39.95 47.48 -12.81
N GLY A 349 -38.71 47.05 -13.06
CA GLY A 349 -37.53 47.45 -12.28
C GLY A 349 -37.11 46.45 -11.21
N ASP A 350 -37.95 45.47 -10.88
CA ASP A 350 -37.57 44.37 -10.01
C ASP A 350 -36.48 43.50 -10.65
N VAL A 351 -35.65 42.90 -9.79
CA VAL A 351 -34.60 41.97 -10.16
C VAL A 351 -34.94 40.58 -9.63
N LEU A 352 -34.89 39.58 -10.49
CA LEU A 352 -34.99 38.17 -10.12
C LEU A 352 -33.62 37.49 -10.19
N LEU A 353 -33.30 36.69 -9.18
CA LEU A 353 -32.12 35.83 -9.16
C LEU A 353 -32.49 34.45 -8.60
N ALA A 354 -31.91 33.40 -9.18
CA ALA A 354 -32.16 32.02 -8.82
C ALA A 354 -30.85 31.22 -8.64
N TRP A 355 -30.84 30.37 -7.62
CA TRP A 355 -29.85 29.32 -7.41
C TRP A 355 -30.55 27.99 -7.24
N TYR A 356 -30.03 26.93 -7.87
CA TYR A 356 -30.59 25.60 -7.77
C TYR A 356 -29.59 24.53 -8.21
N ARG A 357 -29.96 23.26 -8.02
CA ARG A 357 -29.20 22.09 -8.49
C ARG A 357 -29.97 21.39 -9.60
N THR A 358 -29.26 20.76 -10.53
CA THR A 358 -29.83 20.02 -11.66
C THR A 358 -29.57 18.52 -11.58
N SER A 359 -28.61 18.09 -10.75
CA SER A 359 -28.42 16.68 -10.37
C SER A 359 -28.66 16.51 -8.87
N GLY A 360 -29.67 15.71 -8.54
CA GLY A 360 -29.91 15.25 -7.18
C GLY A 360 -29.36 13.84 -7.02
N ASN A 361 -28.48 13.65 -6.03
CA ASN A 361 -28.48 12.40 -5.27
C ASN A 361 -29.46 12.57 -4.10
#